data_AF-A0A838IDH2-F1
#
_entry.id   AF-A0A838IDH2-F1
#
_cell.length_a   1.000
_cell.length_b   1.000
_cell.length_c   1.000
_cell.angle_alpha   90.00
_cell.angle_beta   90.00
_cell.angle_gamma   90.00
#
_symmetry.space_group_name_H-M   'P 1'
#
loop_
_entity.id
_entity.type
_entity.pdbx_description
1 polymer ?
#
loop_
_entity_poly.entity_id
_entity_poly.type
_entity_poly.pdbx_seq_one_letter_code
_entity_poly.pdbx_strand_id
1 'polypeptide(L)' 'PREREVIEMRYGLTGTKARTLEEVGRAFGVTRERIRQIENNTLKKLEGLPEAQRLRDAS' A
#
# COMPACT_ATOMS: atom_id res chain seq x y z
N PRO A 1 1.65 -12.87 0.01
CA PRO A 1 0.70 -11.73 0.08
C PRO A 1 0.75 -10.90 -1.20
N ARG A 2 -0.40 -10.60 -1.80
CA ARG A 2 -0.46 -9.73 -2.98
C ARG A 2 -0.22 -8.29 -2.53
N GLU A 3 0.91 -7.71 -2.92
CA GLU A 3 1.31 -6.32 -2.58
C GLU A 3 0.18 -5.32 -2.87
N ARG A 4 -0.53 -5.52 -3.99
CA ARG A 4 -1.70 -4.75 -4.40
C ARG A 4 -2.83 -4.77 -3.37
N GLU A 5 -3.24 -5.94 -2.88
CA GLU A 5 -4.35 -6.06 -1.92
C GLU A 5 -4.00 -5.41 -0.57
N VAL A 6 -2.71 -5.46 -0.17
CA VAL A 6 -2.22 -4.76 1.03
C VAL A 6 -2.39 -3.24 0.88
N ILE A 7 -2.00 -2.67 -0.25
CA ILE A 7 -2.15 -1.23 -0.54
C ILE A 7 -3.62 -0.83 -0.67
N GLU A 8 -4.42 -1.60 -1.41
CA GLU A 8 -5.86 -1.35 -1.56
C GLU A 8 -6.57 -1.29 -0.22
N MET A 9 -6.26 -2.23 0.69
CA MET A 9 -6.84 -2.30 2.02
C MET A 9 -6.29 -1.21 2.97
N ARG A 10 -5.00 -0.89 2.85
CA ARG A 10 -4.33 0.15 3.67
C ARG A 10 -4.87 1.54 3.38
N TYR A 11 -5.10 1.85 2.10
CA TYR A 11 -5.52 3.18 1.65
C TYR A 11 -7.01 3.25 1.28
N GLY A 12 -7.75 2.14 1.34
CA GLY A 12 -9.18 2.14 1.04
C GLY A 12 -9.50 2.34 -0.44
N LEU A 13 -8.60 1.94 -1.35
CA LEU A 13 -8.69 2.24 -2.78
C LEU A 13 -9.85 1.54 -3.49
N THR A 14 -10.46 0.54 -2.85
CA THR A 14 -11.62 -0.22 -3.35
C THR A 14 -12.95 0.28 -2.79
N GLY A 15 -13.00 1.50 -2.26
CA GLY A 15 -14.20 2.08 -1.64
C GLY A 15 -14.47 1.58 -0.21
N THR A 16 -13.49 0.90 0.40
CA THR A 16 -13.53 0.52 1.81
C THR A 16 -12.79 1.55 2.66
N LYS A 17 -13.05 1.59 3.97
CA LYS A 17 -12.28 2.45 4.89
C LYS A 17 -10.83 1.98 4.93
N ALA A 18 -9.89 2.93 4.88
CA ALA A 18 -8.48 2.69 5.11
C ALA A 18 -8.25 1.94 6.43
N ARG A 19 -7.49 0.85 6.36
CA ARG A 19 -7.13 0.03 7.53
C ARG A 19 -5.74 0.34 8.03
N THR A 20 -5.49 0.09 9.31
CA THR A 20 -4.17 0.21 9.94
C THR A 20 -3.26 -0.97 9.55
N LEU A 21 -1.95 -0.81 9.71
CA LEU A 21 -0.98 -1.88 9.47
C LEU A 21 -1.27 -3.14 10.31
N GLU A 22 -1.82 -2.97 11.50
CA GLU A 22 -2.17 -4.08 12.39
C GLU A 22 -3.42 -4.82 11.92
N GLU A 23 -4.47 -4.10 11.52
CA GLU A 23 -5.69 -4.70 10.95
C GLU A 23 -5.40 -5.45 9.64
N VAL A 24 -4.57 -4.86 8.77
CA VAL A 24 -4.10 -5.52 7.55
C VAL A 24 -3.27 -6.75 7.91
N GLY A 25 -2.36 -6.64 8.89
CA GLY A 25 -1.55 -7.78 9.34
C GLY A 25 -2.41 -8.95 9.82
N ARG A 26 -3.44 -8.66 10.62
CA ARG A 26 -4.42 -9.66 11.09
C ARG A 26 -5.17 -10.31 9.92
N ALA A 27 -5.60 -9.53 8.92
CA ALA A 27 -6.31 -10.04 7.75
C ALA A 27 -5.45 -10.97 6.87
N PHE A 28 -4.13 -10.75 6.82
CA PHE A 28 -3.19 -11.55 6.04
C PHE A 28 -2.44 -12.62 6.86
N GLY A 29 -2.71 -12.73 8.16
CA GLY A 29 -2.00 -13.67 9.05
C GLY A 29 -0.50 -13.37 9.19
N VAL A 30 -0.10 -12.10 9.09
CA VAL A 30 1.30 -11.65 9.18
C VAL A 30 1.47 -10.55 10.22
N THR A 31 2.72 -10.32 10.61
CA THR A 31 3.05 -9.26 11.56
C THR A 31 2.83 -7.87 10.96
N ARG A 32 2.57 -6.89 11.83
CA ARG A 32 2.52 -5.47 11.47
C ARG A 32 3.77 -5.03 10.69
N GLU A 33 4.93 -5.50 11.13
CA GLU A 33 6.21 -5.16 10.49
C GLU A 33 6.30 -5.72 9.07
N ARG A 34 5.75 -6.91 8.82
CA ARG A 34 5.67 -7.46 7.46
C ARG A 34 4.83 -6.58 6.55
N ILE A 35 3.70 -6.05 7.03
CA ILE A 35 2.87 -5.10 6.27
C ILE A 35 3.63 -3.80 6.01
N ARG A 36 4.34 -3.26 7.01
CA ARG A 36 5.16 -2.05 6.85
C ARG A 36 6.24 -2.21 5.76
N GLN A 37 6.89 -3.37 5.71
CA GLN A 37 7.87 -3.68 4.66
C GLN A 37 7.24 -3.72 3.27
N ILE A 38 6.07 -4.36 3.14
CA ILE A 38 5.33 -4.41 1.88
C ILE A 38 4.92 -3.00 1.44
N GLU A 39 4.34 -2.21 2.34
CA GLU A 39 3.93 -0.82 2.09
C GLU A 39 5.12 0.01 1.54
N ASN A 40 6.25 0.02 2.24
CA ASN A 40 7.43 0.77 1.82
C ASN A 40 7.99 0.30 0.47
N ASN A 41 8.05 -1.01 0.23
CA ASN A 41 8.57 -1.55 -1.01
C ASN A 41 7.65 -1.21 -2.18
N THR A 42 6.33 -1.29 -2.00
CA THR A 42 5.37 -0.97 -3.04
C THR A 42 5.33 0.54 -3.32
N LEU A 43 5.35 1.39 -2.29
CA LEU A 43 5.44 2.84 -2.48
C LEU A 43 6.71 3.26 -3.23
N LYS A 44 7.88 2.72 -2.86
CA LYS A 44 9.13 2.98 -3.60
C LYS A 44 9.05 2.55 -5.06
N LYS A 45 8.42 1.41 -5.35
CA LYS A 45 8.20 0.97 -6.74
C LYS A 45 7.30 1.95 -7.49
N LEU A 46 6.22 2.42 -6.86
CA LEU A 46 5.28 3.38 -7.45
C LEU A 46 5.94 4.74 -7.69
N GLU A 47 6.76 5.22 -6.76
CA GLU A 47 7.48 6.50 -6.90
C GLU A 47 8.39 6.55 -8.13
N GLY A 48 8.98 5.41 -8.50
CA GLY A 48 9.85 5.28 -9.67
C GLY A 48 9.11 5.13 -11.01
N LEU A 49 7.78 5.05 -11.01
CA LEU A 49 7.00 4.92 -12.24
C LEU A 49 6.88 6.26 -12.99
N PRO A 50 7.02 6.29 -14.32
CA PRO A 50 6.81 7.50 -15.11
C PRO A 50 5.44 8.16 -14.88
N GLU A 51 4.41 7.35 -14.64
CA GLU A 51 3.06 7.80 -14.32
C GLU A 51 3.01 8.58 -13.00
N ALA A 52 3.75 8.14 -11.97
CA ALA A 52 3.84 8.85 -10.70
C ALA A 52 4.59 10.18 -10.84
N GLN A 53 5.59 10.24 -11.72
CA GLN A 53 6.27 11.50 -12.03
C GLN A 53 5.31 12.50 -12.70
N ARG A 54 4.52 12.06 -13.67
CA ARG A 54 3.51 12.90 -14.33
C ARG A 54 2.46 13.44 -13.36
N LEU A 55 2.05 12.65 -12.37
CA LEU A 55 1.12 13.10 -11.33
C LEU A 55 1.73 14.18 -10.41
N ARG A 56 3.02 14.07 -10.09
CA ARG A 56 3.75 15.11 -9.34
C ARG A 56 3.87 16.42 -10.14
N ASP A 57 4.18 16.32 -11.43
CA ASP A 57 4.36 17.49 -12.30
C ASP A 57 3.03 18.20 -12.63
N ALA A 58 1.89 17.50 -12.48
CA ALA A 58 0.55 18.03 -12.70
C ALA A 58 -0.09 18.69 -11.45
N SER A 59 0.62 18.74 -10.32
CA SER A 59 0.16 19.32 -9.04
C SER A 59 0.69 20.74 -8.80
#